data_AF-A0A8W8IQY4-F1
#
_entry.id   AF-A0A8W8IQY4-F1
#
_cell.length_a   1.000
_cell.length_b   1.000
_cell.length_c   1.000
_cell.angle_alpha   90.00
_cell.angle_beta   90.00
_cell.angle_gamma   90.00
#
_symmetry.space_group_name_H-M   'P 1'
#
loop_
_entity.id
_entity.type
_entity.pdbx_description
1 polymer ?
#
loop_
_entity_poly.entity_id
_entity_poly.type
_entity_poly.pdbx_seq_one_letter_code
_entity_poly.pdbx_strand_id
1 'polypeptide(L)'
;CNYASRNDKSYWLSTNEPMPMMPVRDPELRRFISRCVVCDAPANVIAVHSQEMSIPECPIGWKGLWIGYSFAMHTGAGPSGGGQSLSSPGSCLEDFRATPFIECNGSGGTCHFYANKYSFWLTTIDQSQNQFATPVQETLKAGNQRTRVSRCQVCMKTTRP
;
A
#
# COMPACT_ATOMS: atom_id res chain seq x y z
N CYS A 1 -11.05 12.66 -30.67
CA CYS A 1 -10.43 12.21 -29.41
C CYS A 1 -9.82 13.41 -28.70
N ASN A 2 -9.87 13.47 -27.37
CA ASN A 2 -9.25 14.54 -26.59
C ASN A 2 -8.14 13.95 -25.72
N TYR A 3 -6.99 14.60 -25.65
CA TYR A 3 -5.83 14.17 -24.86
C TYR A 3 -5.43 15.28 -23.89
N ALA A 4 -5.38 14.96 -22.59
CA ALA A 4 -5.06 15.90 -21.51
C ALA A 4 -5.85 17.23 -21.56
N SER A 5 -7.02 17.24 -22.21
CA SER A 5 -7.83 18.44 -22.46
C SER A 5 -8.93 18.65 -21.42
N ARG A 6 -8.91 17.87 -20.33
CA ARG A 6 -9.85 17.89 -19.20
C ARG A 6 -9.08 17.75 -17.88
N ASN A 7 -9.81 17.76 -16.76
CA ASN A 7 -9.25 17.68 -15.40
C ASN A 7 -9.08 16.23 -14.91
N ASP A 8 -8.74 15.33 -15.83
CA ASP A 8 -8.49 13.92 -15.51
C ASP A 8 -7.17 13.76 -14.74
N LYS A 9 -7.07 12.69 -13.96
CA LYS A 9 -5.98 12.47 -13.01
C LYS A 9 -5.42 11.06 -13.12
N SER A 10 -4.17 10.90 -12.70
CA SER A 10 -3.53 9.60 -12.50
C SER A 10 -2.94 9.50 -11.09
N TYR A 11 -2.78 8.28 -10.60
CA TYR A 11 -2.20 8.01 -9.28
C TYR A 11 -1.09 6.97 -9.42
N TRP A 12 -0.01 7.18 -8.70
CA TRP A 12 1.19 6.34 -8.77
C TRP A 12 1.67 6.03 -7.37
N LEU A 13 2.16 4.81 -7.15
CA LEU A 13 2.89 4.52 -5.91
C LEU A 13 4.08 5.48 -5.78
N SER A 14 4.33 5.93 -4.57
CA SER A 14 5.36 6.94 -4.27
C SER A 14 6.55 6.37 -3.51
N THR A 15 7.69 7.04 -3.61
CA THR A 15 8.95 6.68 -2.94
C THR A 15 9.02 7.20 -1.49
N ASN A 16 10.20 7.12 -0.88
CA ASN A 16 10.50 7.69 0.44
C ASN A 16 10.90 9.18 0.40
N GLU A 17 10.81 9.83 -0.75
CA GLU A 17 11.13 11.26 -0.85
C GLU A 17 10.20 12.09 0.06
N PRO A 18 10.74 13.10 0.77
CA PRO A 18 9.93 13.93 1.67
C PRO A 18 8.88 14.70 0.87
N MET A 19 7.69 14.84 1.44
CA MET A 19 6.57 15.56 0.82
C MET A 19 7.02 16.97 0.41
N PRO A 20 6.90 17.34 -0.87
CA PRO A 20 7.28 18.66 -1.33
C PRO A 20 6.30 19.71 -0.82
N MET A 21 6.76 20.94 -0.63
CA MET A 21 5.90 22.05 -0.20
C MET A 21 4.95 22.55 -1.30
N MET A 22 5.28 22.28 -2.57
CA MET A 22 4.57 22.76 -3.75
C MET A 22 4.41 21.61 -4.76
N PRO A 23 3.41 21.67 -5.67
CA PRO A 23 3.26 20.68 -6.73
C PRO A 23 4.52 20.55 -7.59
N VAL A 24 5.00 19.33 -7.76
CA VAL A 24 6.23 19.01 -8.50
C VAL A 24 5.93 18.72 -9.97
N ARG A 25 6.91 18.98 -10.83
CA ARG A 25 6.89 18.71 -12.27
C ARG A 25 8.14 17.94 -12.68
N ASP A 26 8.22 17.54 -13.94
CA ASP A 26 9.48 17.06 -14.51
C ASP A 26 10.56 18.17 -14.46
N PRO A 27 11.83 17.81 -14.17
CA PRO A 27 12.38 16.46 -13.99
C PRO A 27 12.33 15.92 -12.54
N GLU A 28 11.99 16.76 -11.56
CA GLU A 28 12.03 16.41 -10.12
C GLU A 28 11.02 15.32 -9.76
N LEU A 29 9.88 15.29 -10.45
CA LEU A 29 8.83 14.28 -10.28
C LEU A 29 9.37 12.85 -10.30
N ARG A 30 10.40 12.56 -11.10
CA ARG A 30 10.99 11.23 -11.25
C ARG A 30 11.42 10.59 -9.93
N ARG A 31 11.85 11.39 -8.95
CA ARG A 31 12.28 10.89 -7.64
C ARG A 31 11.11 10.42 -6.77
N PHE A 32 9.91 10.93 -7.02
CA PHE A 32 8.70 10.61 -6.27
C PHE A 32 7.96 9.38 -6.80
N ILE A 33 8.20 8.95 -8.04
CA ILE A 33 7.48 7.85 -8.67
C ILE A 33 8.17 6.51 -8.37
N SER A 34 7.44 5.60 -7.73
CA SER A 34 7.90 4.23 -7.48
C SER A 34 8.16 3.47 -8.78
N ARG A 35 9.07 2.49 -8.72
CA ARG A 35 9.42 1.63 -9.84
C ARG A 35 8.95 0.21 -9.54
N CYS A 36 8.58 -0.51 -10.59
CA CYS A 36 8.15 -1.91 -10.48
C CYS A 36 8.93 -2.78 -11.47
N VAL A 37 8.97 -4.08 -11.16
CA VAL A 37 9.50 -5.14 -12.01
C VAL A 37 8.43 -6.21 -12.15
N VAL A 38 8.32 -6.78 -13.35
CA VAL A 38 7.46 -7.92 -13.63
C VAL A 38 8.37 -9.13 -13.86
N CYS A 39 8.21 -10.16 -13.04
CA CYS A 39 9.03 -11.36 -13.07
C CYS A 39 8.19 -12.55 -13.53
N ASP A 40 8.80 -13.47 -14.28
CA ASP A 40 8.24 -14.81 -14.50
C ASP A 40 8.47 -15.66 -13.24
N ALA A 41 7.43 -16.36 -12.79
CA ALA A 41 7.45 -17.12 -11.54
C ALA A 41 7.06 -18.59 -11.81
N PRO A 42 7.81 -19.56 -11.28
CA PRO A 42 7.56 -20.98 -11.56
C PRO A 42 6.31 -21.55 -10.87
N ALA A 43 5.68 -20.77 -9.99
CA ALA A 43 4.53 -21.19 -9.21
C ALA A 43 3.70 -19.99 -8.72
N ASN A 44 2.52 -20.28 -8.17
CA ASN A 44 1.62 -19.28 -7.61
C ASN A 44 2.25 -18.53 -6.43
N VAL A 45 1.95 -17.23 -6.36
CA VAL A 45 2.40 -16.31 -5.31
C VAL A 45 1.17 -15.71 -4.61
N ILE A 46 1.17 -15.69 -3.28
CA ILE A 46 0.07 -15.15 -2.46
C ILE A 46 0.60 -14.24 -1.36
N ALA A 47 -0.21 -13.31 -0.87
CA ALA A 47 0.00 -12.61 0.38
C ALA A 47 -0.75 -13.30 1.53
N VAL A 48 -0.14 -13.31 2.72
CA VAL A 48 -0.72 -13.79 3.97
C VAL A 48 -0.62 -12.67 5.00
N HIS A 49 -1.68 -12.44 5.77
CA HIS A 49 -1.79 -11.31 6.70
C HIS A 49 -2.00 -11.83 8.12
N SER A 50 -1.26 -11.32 9.10
CA SER A 50 -1.34 -11.80 10.49
C SER A 50 -2.47 -11.18 11.30
N GLN A 51 -2.94 -9.98 10.92
CA GLN A 51 -3.73 -9.10 11.80
C GLN A 51 -3.06 -8.90 13.17
N GLU A 52 -1.73 -8.95 13.21
CA GLU A 52 -0.89 -8.78 14.40
C GLU A 52 0.39 -8.01 14.04
N MET A 53 1.19 -7.69 15.07
CA MET A 53 2.54 -7.14 14.91
C MET A 53 3.59 -8.19 14.51
N SER A 54 3.28 -9.47 14.75
CA SER A 54 4.08 -10.62 14.34
C SER A 54 3.99 -10.80 12.82
N ILE A 55 5.09 -11.23 12.21
CA ILE A 55 5.12 -11.57 10.78
C ILE A 55 4.45 -12.95 10.64
N PRO A 56 3.44 -13.12 9.76
CA PRO A 56 2.82 -14.42 9.56
C PRO A 56 3.78 -15.38 8.86
N GLU A 57 3.78 -16.64 9.27
CA GLU A 57 4.52 -17.69 8.57
C GLU A 57 3.86 -18.02 7.23
N CYS A 58 4.67 -18.41 6.24
CA CYS A 58 4.13 -18.98 5.01
C CYS A 58 3.47 -20.35 5.30
N PRO A 59 2.41 -20.72 4.56
CA PRO A 59 1.81 -22.03 4.71
C PRO A 59 2.80 -23.16 4.41
N ILE A 60 2.54 -24.35 4.97
CA ILE A 60 3.36 -25.54 4.71
C ILE A 60 3.47 -25.79 3.19
N GLY A 61 4.69 -25.98 2.71
CA GLY A 61 4.98 -26.17 1.28
C GLY A 61 5.08 -24.87 0.48
N TRP A 62 5.24 -23.71 1.14
CA TRP A 62 5.50 -22.42 0.53
C TRP A 62 6.79 -21.82 1.07
N LYS A 63 7.45 -20.99 0.27
CA LYS A 63 8.64 -20.21 0.66
C LYS A 63 8.35 -18.72 0.66
N GLY A 64 8.91 -17.99 1.62
CA GLY A 64 8.79 -16.54 1.68
C GLY A 64 9.55 -15.84 0.54
N LEU A 65 8.97 -14.77 0.00
CA LEU A 65 9.60 -13.87 -0.96
C LEU A 65 9.99 -12.55 -0.28
N TRP A 66 9.02 -11.86 0.34
CA TRP A 66 9.25 -10.64 1.12
C TRP A 66 8.23 -10.49 2.25
N ILE A 67 8.50 -9.56 3.16
CA ILE A 67 7.63 -9.19 4.28
C ILE A 67 7.20 -7.73 4.15
N GLY A 68 6.09 -7.36 4.77
CA GLY A 68 5.60 -6.00 4.66
C GLY A 68 4.48 -5.64 5.63
N TYR A 69 3.64 -4.72 5.18
CA TYR A 69 2.47 -4.19 5.86
C TYR A 69 1.22 -4.37 5.00
N SER A 70 0.11 -4.68 5.68
CA SER A 70 -1.16 -5.07 5.07
C SER A 70 -1.94 -3.88 4.50
N PHE A 71 -1.71 -3.53 3.23
CA PHE A 71 -2.40 -2.47 2.50
C PHE A 71 -3.70 -2.96 1.88
N ALA A 72 -4.82 -2.34 2.23
CA ALA A 72 -6.15 -2.77 1.80
C ALA A 72 -6.72 -1.89 0.69
N MET A 73 -6.72 -0.58 0.87
CA MET A 73 -7.34 0.35 -0.09
C MET A 73 -6.83 1.78 0.05
N HIS A 74 -7.20 2.63 -0.90
CA HIS A 74 -6.94 4.06 -0.89
C HIS A 74 -8.09 4.87 -1.48
N THR A 75 -8.17 6.13 -1.08
CA THR A 75 -9.07 7.11 -1.68
C THR A 75 -8.29 8.28 -2.28
N GLY A 76 -8.67 8.61 -3.51
CA GLY A 76 -8.14 9.71 -4.31
C GLY A 76 -9.03 10.95 -4.23
N ALA A 77 -9.16 11.66 -5.35
CA ALA A 77 -9.98 12.86 -5.45
C ALA A 77 -11.48 12.50 -5.45
N GLY A 78 -12.26 13.15 -4.59
CA GLY A 78 -13.68 12.85 -4.40
C GLY A 78 -13.88 11.43 -3.83
N PRO A 79 -14.96 10.72 -4.21
CA PRO A 79 -15.20 9.33 -3.80
C PRO A 79 -14.38 8.31 -4.62
N SER A 80 -13.48 8.77 -5.51
CA SER A 80 -12.68 7.88 -6.35
C SER A 80 -11.62 7.19 -5.51
N GLY A 81 -11.28 5.95 -5.85
CA GLY A 81 -10.28 5.18 -5.12
C GLY A 81 -10.16 3.77 -5.68
N GLY A 82 -9.47 2.91 -4.94
CA GLY A 82 -9.28 1.53 -5.31
C GLY A 82 -8.80 0.68 -4.15
N GLY A 83 -8.89 -0.64 -4.31
CA GLY A 83 -8.50 -1.62 -3.32
C GLY A 83 -7.51 -2.65 -3.87
N GLN A 84 -6.95 -3.43 -2.97
CA GLN A 84 -6.16 -4.62 -3.28
C GLN A 84 -6.95 -5.86 -2.87
N SER A 85 -6.83 -6.95 -3.65
CA SER A 85 -7.21 -8.26 -3.14
C SER A 85 -6.23 -8.64 -2.02
N LEU A 86 -6.74 -9.05 -0.86
CA LEU A 86 -5.89 -9.44 0.27
C LEU A 86 -5.08 -10.73 0.03
N SER A 87 -5.40 -11.51 -1.01
CA SER A 87 -4.56 -12.64 -1.43
C SER A 87 -3.48 -12.24 -2.44
N SER A 88 -3.58 -11.06 -3.04
CA SER A 88 -2.62 -10.56 -4.04
C SER A 88 -1.36 -10.05 -3.36
N PRO A 89 -0.15 -10.30 -3.89
CA PRO A 89 1.08 -9.68 -3.39
C PRO A 89 1.02 -8.15 -3.29
N GLY A 90 0.16 -7.49 -4.08
CA GLY A 90 -0.05 -6.04 -4.03
C GLY A 90 -0.66 -5.51 -2.73
N SER A 91 -1.30 -6.35 -1.91
CA SER A 91 -1.74 -5.97 -0.56
C SER A 91 -0.62 -5.97 0.48
N CYS A 92 0.61 -6.38 0.12
CA CYS A 92 1.74 -6.50 1.04
C CYS A 92 2.90 -5.58 0.65
N LEU A 93 2.79 -4.30 1.02
CA LEU A 93 3.83 -3.30 0.76
C LEU A 93 4.99 -3.44 1.75
N GLU A 94 6.22 -3.57 1.26
CA GLU A 94 7.42 -3.72 2.09
C GLU A 94 7.62 -2.55 3.05
N ASP A 95 7.35 -1.34 2.59
CA ASP A 95 7.44 -0.11 3.38
C ASP A 95 6.06 0.43 3.77
N PHE A 96 5.84 0.63 5.07
CA PHE A 96 4.69 1.40 5.54
C PHE A 96 4.88 2.90 5.26
N ARG A 97 3.88 3.51 4.61
CA ARG A 97 3.75 4.96 4.45
C ARG A 97 2.31 5.39 4.72
N ALA A 98 2.11 6.45 5.49
CA ALA A 98 0.77 7.00 5.74
C ALA A 98 0.07 7.45 4.43
N THR A 99 0.85 7.85 3.42
CA THR A 99 0.35 8.18 2.09
C THR A 99 1.27 7.51 1.05
N PRO A 100 0.99 6.26 0.63
CA PRO A 100 1.90 5.48 -0.21
C PRO A 100 1.82 5.84 -1.70
N PHE A 101 1.01 6.82 -2.10
CA PHE A 101 0.79 7.20 -3.50
C PHE A 101 0.69 8.71 -3.68
N ILE A 102 1.03 9.19 -4.88
CA ILE A 102 1.00 10.60 -5.28
C ILE A 102 -0.08 10.80 -6.36
N GLU A 103 -0.77 11.95 -6.32
CA GLU A 103 -1.75 12.35 -7.34
C GLU A 103 -1.09 13.22 -8.40
N CYS A 104 -1.33 12.92 -9.68
CA CYS A 104 -0.86 13.68 -10.83
C CYS A 104 -2.03 14.22 -11.66
N ASN A 105 -2.05 15.54 -11.87
CA ASN A 105 -3.06 16.23 -12.67
C ASN A 105 -2.67 16.21 -14.16
N GLY A 106 -3.51 15.64 -15.01
CA GLY A 106 -3.21 15.42 -16.43
C GLY A 106 -2.97 16.71 -17.23
N SER A 107 -3.87 17.69 -17.11
CA SER A 107 -3.75 18.98 -17.83
C SER A 107 -2.66 19.90 -17.27
N GLY A 108 -2.35 19.78 -15.97
CA GLY A 108 -1.39 20.64 -15.28
C GLY A 108 0.05 20.15 -15.33
N GLY A 109 0.27 18.87 -15.67
CA GLY A 109 1.58 18.21 -15.66
C GLY A 109 2.24 18.23 -14.28
N THR A 110 1.46 18.40 -13.21
CA THR A 110 1.92 18.53 -11.83
C THR A 110 1.45 17.36 -10.99
N CYS A 111 2.27 16.96 -10.02
CA CYS A 111 1.89 15.98 -9.02
C CYS A 111 2.10 16.51 -7.61
N HIS A 112 1.26 16.07 -6.67
CA HIS A 112 1.34 16.48 -5.28
C HIS A 112 0.65 15.47 -4.36
N PHE A 113 0.96 15.56 -3.07
CA PHE A 113 0.27 14.84 -2.02
C PHE A 113 -0.76 15.77 -1.37
N TYR A 114 -2.04 15.54 -1.62
CA TYR A 114 -3.11 16.37 -1.07
C TYR A 114 -3.59 15.83 0.29
N ALA A 115 -4.09 16.72 1.16
CA ALA A 115 -4.55 16.33 2.50
C ALA A 115 -5.75 15.36 2.50
N ASN A 116 -6.52 15.30 1.40
CA ASN A 116 -7.67 14.42 1.26
C ASN A 116 -7.31 13.00 0.79
N LYS A 117 -6.03 12.60 0.85
CA LYS A 117 -5.58 11.26 0.49
C LYS A 117 -5.51 10.37 1.72
N TYR A 118 -6.34 9.34 1.72
CA TYR A 118 -6.32 8.33 2.77
C TYR A 118 -5.80 7.02 2.22
N SER A 119 -5.00 6.35 3.05
CA SER A 119 -4.60 4.96 2.87
C SER A 119 -5.19 4.14 4.01
N PHE A 120 -5.62 2.93 3.69
CA PHE A 120 -6.29 2.05 4.62
C PHE A 120 -5.51 0.75 4.71
N TRP A 121 -5.25 0.35 5.95
CA TRP A 121 -4.41 -0.79 6.28
C TRP A 121 -5.19 -1.72 7.21
N LEU A 122 -4.94 -3.03 7.13
CA LEU A 122 -5.49 -3.95 8.12
C LEU A 122 -4.89 -3.65 9.48
N THR A 123 -5.72 -3.70 10.52
CA THR A 123 -5.30 -3.41 11.89
C THR A 123 -4.80 -4.64 12.62
N THR A 124 -4.08 -4.41 13.71
CA THR A 124 -3.78 -5.47 14.70
C THR A 124 -5.00 -5.73 15.57
N ILE A 125 -5.37 -7.00 15.78
CA ILE A 125 -6.49 -7.41 16.63
C ILE A 125 -6.00 -8.47 17.62
N ASP A 126 -6.30 -8.29 18.90
CA ASP A 126 -6.16 -9.37 19.88
C ASP A 126 -7.33 -10.34 19.70
N GLN A 127 -7.03 -11.49 19.09
CA GLN A 127 -8.04 -12.50 18.75
C GLN A 127 -8.71 -13.10 19.99
N SER A 128 -8.02 -13.14 21.13
CA SER A 128 -8.52 -13.80 22.33
C SER A 128 -9.58 -12.98 23.07
N GLN A 129 -9.52 -11.65 22.95
CA GLN A 129 -10.34 -10.74 23.75
C GLN A 129 -11.23 -9.82 22.91
N ASN A 130 -10.78 -9.42 21.71
CA ASN A 130 -11.31 -8.23 21.06
C ASN A 130 -11.89 -8.46 19.66
N GLN A 131 -11.91 -9.70 19.14
CA GLN A 131 -12.42 -9.97 17.80
C GLN A 131 -13.93 -9.64 17.64
N PHE A 132 -14.71 -9.84 18.70
CA PHE A 132 -16.16 -9.58 18.72
C PHE A 132 -16.55 -8.44 19.65
N ALA A 133 -15.57 -7.75 20.24
CA ALA A 133 -15.80 -6.61 21.09
C ALA A 133 -15.90 -5.32 20.26
N THR A 134 -16.56 -4.30 20.80
CA THR A 134 -16.58 -2.98 20.20
C THR A 134 -15.15 -2.41 20.12
N PRO A 135 -14.65 -2.03 18.93
CA PRO A 135 -13.31 -1.47 18.80
C PRO A 135 -13.12 -0.18 19.60
N VAL A 136 -12.00 -0.04 20.29
CA VAL A 136 -11.62 1.20 20.98
C VAL A 136 -11.05 2.19 19.96
N GLN A 137 -11.64 3.38 19.87
CA GLN A 137 -11.18 4.42 18.96
C GLN A 137 -9.85 5.01 19.45
N GLU A 138 -8.86 5.09 18.55
CA GLU A 138 -7.54 5.61 18.86
C GLU A 138 -7.07 6.53 17.72
N THR A 139 -6.35 7.62 18.06
CA THR A 139 -5.69 8.49 17.09
C THR A 139 -4.18 8.36 17.23
N LEU A 140 -3.53 7.80 16.21
CA LEU A 140 -2.09 7.55 16.20
C LEU A 140 -1.34 8.71 15.55
N LYS A 141 -0.30 9.21 16.24
CA LYS A 141 0.61 10.23 15.72
C LYS A 141 1.88 9.60 15.11
N ALA A 142 2.68 10.43 14.46
CA ALA A 142 3.99 10.06 13.91
C ALA A 142 4.83 9.27 14.92
N GLY A 143 5.38 8.14 14.47
CA GLY A 143 6.22 7.23 15.27
C GLY A 143 5.46 6.02 15.82
N ASN A 144 4.17 6.16 16.11
CA ASN A 144 3.38 5.08 16.71
C ASN A 144 2.46 4.36 15.70
N GLN A 145 2.33 4.83 14.46
CA GLN A 145 1.34 4.26 13.54
C GLN A 145 1.57 2.78 13.25
N ARG A 146 2.85 2.35 13.18
CA ARG A 146 3.21 0.97 12.86
C ARG A 146 2.73 -0.05 13.90
N THR A 147 2.48 0.36 15.14
CA THR A 147 2.08 -0.55 16.22
C THR A 147 0.65 -1.08 16.10
N ARG A 148 -0.15 -0.48 15.21
CA ARG A 148 -1.53 -0.88 14.93
C ARG A 148 -1.74 -1.36 13.50
N VAL A 149 -0.68 -1.50 12.71
CA VAL A 149 -0.75 -1.95 11.31
C VAL A 149 -0.34 -3.41 11.24
N SER A 150 -1.25 -4.24 10.73
CA SER A 150 -1.01 -5.67 10.49
C SER A 150 0.21 -5.89 9.59
N ARG A 151 0.96 -6.94 9.90
CA ARG A 151 2.04 -7.44 9.05
C ARG A 151 1.55 -8.46 8.03
N CYS A 152 2.36 -8.62 7.00
CA CYS A 152 2.13 -9.61 5.96
C CYS A 152 3.43 -10.22 5.47
N GLN A 153 3.32 -11.39 4.84
CA GLN A 153 4.39 -12.06 4.13
C GLN A 153 3.87 -12.53 2.78
N VAL A 154 4.66 -12.32 1.73
CA VAL A 154 4.38 -12.86 0.40
C VAL A 154 5.10 -14.18 0.24
N CYS A 155 4.37 -15.17 -0.23
CA CYS A 155 4.77 -16.57 -0.27
C CYS A 155 4.61 -17.13 -1.67
N MET A 156 5.56 -17.94 -2.12
CA MET A 156 5.45 -18.71 -3.37
C MET A 156 5.38 -20.21 -3.08
N LYS A 157 4.49 -20.93 -3.77
CA LYS A 157 4.35 -22.37 -3.59
C LYS A 157 5.64 -23.07 -4.01
N THR A 158 6.13 -23.98 -3.18
CA THR A 158 7.31 -24.79 -3.51
C THR A 158 6.91 -25.85 -4.53
N THR A 159 7.52 -25.81 -5.72
CA THR A 159 7.44 -26.89 -6.68
C THR A 159 8.47 -27.95 -6.30
N ARG A 160 8.09 -29.22 -6.32
CA ARG A 160 9.09 -30.30 -6.30
C ARG A 160 9.84 -30.24 -7.65
N PRO A 161 11.16 -30.47 -7.66
CA PRO A 161 11.91 -30.62 -8.90
C PRO A 161 11.38 -31.79 -9.74
#